data_AF-A0A933AMY8-F1
#
_entry.id   AF-A0A933AMY8-F1
#
_cell.length_a   1.000
_cell.length_b   1.000
_cell.length_c   1.000
_cell.angle_alpha   90.00
_cell.angle_beta   90.00
_cell.angle_gamma   90.00
#
_symmetry.space_group_name_H-M   'P 1'
#
loop_
_entity.id
_entity.type
_entity.pdbx_description
1 polymer ?
#
loop_
_entity_poly.entity_id
_entity_poly.type
_entity_poly.pdbx_seq_one_letter_code
_entity_poly.pdbx_strand_id
1 'polypeptide(L)' 'MSTDAETYNYPSFHRSSAVDVFRDGPRVGTRAPDFAGRALEGEVIRLSDFLGKAHVILEFGSIT' A
#
# COMPACT_ATOMS: atom_id res chain seq x y z
N MET A 1 -15.01 -28.44 -22.38
CA MET A 1 -15.26 -28.13 -20.96
C MET A 1 -14.09 -28.75 -20.19
N SER A 2 -13.13 -28.05 -19.58
CA SER A 2 -12.99 -26.65 -19.16
C SER A 2 -11.54 -26.21 -19.46
N THR A 3 -11.33 -24.96 -19.89
CA THR A 3 -10.01 -24.36 -20.16
C THR A 3 -9.94 -23.05 -19.38
N ASP A 4 -9.67 -23.12 -18.09
CA ASP A 4 -9.50 -21.96 -17.20
C ASP A 4 -8.14 -22.01 -16.47
N ALA A 5 -7.09 -22.40 -17.21
CA ALA A 5 -5.71 -22.38 -16.71
C ALA A 5 -4.80 -21.49 -17.57
N GLU A 6 -5.37 -20.67 -18.45
CA GLU A 6 -4.61 -19.68 -19.20
C GLU A 6 -4.91 -18.29 -18.66
N THR A 7 -3.86 -17.61 -18.20
CA THR A 7 -3.81 -16.18 -17.81
C THR A 7 -3.95 -15.88 -16.33
N TYR A 8 -3.21 -16.60 -15.47
CA TYR A 8 -2.71 -16.01 -14.23
C TYR A 8 -1.19 -15.87 -14.34
N ASN A 9 -0.70 -14.63 -14.17
CA ASN A 9 0.67 -14.13 -14.41
C ASN A 9 0.98 -13.77 -15.88
N TYR A 10 0.98 -12.46 -16.17
CA TYR A 10 1.39 -11.90 -17.46
C TYR A 10 2.91 -12.07 -17.70
N PRO A 11 3.36 -12.26 -18.96
CA PRO A 11 4.77 -12.49 -19.29
C PRO A 11 5.68 -11.26 -19.12
N SER A 12 5.12 -10.08 -18.83
CA SER A 12 5.89 -8.85 -18.64
C SER A 12 5.21 -7.89 -17.66
N PHE A 13 5.96 -7.42 -16.68
CA PHE A 13 5.57 -6.30 -15.82
C PHE A 13 5.70 -5.00 -16.61
N HIS A 14 4.57 -4.33 -16.86
CA HIS A 14 4.59 -2.97 -17.38
C HIS A 14 4.81 -2.01 -16.21
N ARG A 15 5.91 -1.24 -16.25
CA ARG A 15 6.18 -0.19 -15.26
C ARG A 15 4.99 0.76 -15.20
N SER A 16 4.31 0.82 -14.05
CA SER A 16 3.26 1.81 -13.81
C SER A 16 3.80 3.22 -14.07
N SER A 17 3.02 4.06 -14.75
CA SER A 17 3.35 5.47 -15.00
C SER A 17 3.40 6.32 -13.73
N ALA A 18 3.09 5.74 -12.56
CA ALA A 18 3.17 6.37 -11.24
C ALA A 18 4.60 6.72 -10.76
N VAL A 19 5.62 6.57 -11.61
CA VAL A 19 7.03 6.84 -11.28
C VAL A 19 7.25 8.25 -10.71
N ASP A 20 6.47 9.23 -11.14
CA ASP A 20 6.63 10.62 -10.69
C ASP A 20 6.01 10.92 -9.31
N VAL A 21 5.27 9.98 -8.72
CA VAL A 21 4.61 10.17 -7.39
C VAL A 21 5.55 9.83 -6.22
N PHE A 22 6.63 9.09 -6.46
CA PHE A 22 7.51 8.55 -5.40
C PHE A 22 8.78 9.35 -5.12
N ARG A 23 8.95 10.55 -5.70
CA ARG A 23 10.24 11.26 -5.64
C ARG A 23 10.59 11.80 -4.25
N ASP A 24 9.61 12.05 -3.38
CA ASP A 24 9.83 12.61 -2.05
C ASP A 24 9.09 11.78 -0.97
N GLY A 25 9.76 10.74 -0.47
CA GLY A 25 9.30 10.01 0.72
C GLY A 25 9.31 10.88 1.98
N PRO A 26 8.59 10.48 3.05
CA PRO A 26 8.57 11.21 4.30
C PRO A 26 9.98 11.34 4.89
N ARG A 27 10.35 12.56 5.32
CA ARG A 27 11.66 12.84 5.93
C ARG A 27 11.65 12.40 7.39
N VAL A 28 12.76 11.83 7.87
CA VAL A 28 12.93 11.46 9.28
C VAL A 28 12.71 12.67 10.18
N GLY A 29 11.98 12.48 11.28
CA GLY A 29 11.65 13.55 12.24
C GLY A 29 10.45 14.42 11.83
N THR A 30 9.92 14.26 10.62
CA THR A 30 8.66 14.91 10.24
C THR A 30 7.46 14.14 10.79
N ARG A 31 6.38 14.86 11.10
CA ARG A 31 5.13 14.24 11.52
C ARG A 31 4.58 13.38 10.38
N ALA A 32 4.25 12.12 10.67
CA ALA A 32 3.59 11.25 9.71
C ALA A 32 2.29 11.90 9.20
N PRO A 33 2.03 11.89 7.87
CA PRO A 33 0.76 12.35 7.32
C PRO A 33 -0.40 11.54 7.89
N ASP A 34 -1.52 12.21 8.14
CA ASP A 34 -2.73 11.52 8.53
C ASP A 34 -3.26 10.66 7.38
N PHE A 35 -3.90 9.53 7.72
CA PHE A 35 -4.52 8.64 6.73
C PHE A 35 -5.81 8.04 7.27
N ALA A 36 -6.70 7.72 6.34
CA ALA A 36 -7.82 6.81 6.58
C ALA A 36 -7.75 5.69 5.54
N GLY A 37 -7.67 4.45 6.02
CA GLY A 37 -7.66 3.24 5.22
C GLY A 37 -8.89 2.38 5.49
N ARG A 38 -9.04 1.30 4.74
CA ARG A 38 -10.09 0.31 4.94
C ARG A 38 -9.47 -1.04 5.24
N ALA A 39 -9.84 -1.63 6.37
CA ALA A 39 -9.46 -2.99 6.75
C ALA A 39 -10.19 -4.02 5.87
N LEU A 40 -9.76 -5.28 5.93
CA LEU A 40 -10.33 -6.38 5.16
C LEU A 40 -11.81 -6.62 5.52
N GLU A 41 -12.15 -6.41 6.77
CA GLU A 41 -13.49 -6.52 7.33
C GLU A 41 -14.36 -5.29 7.03
N GLY A 42 -13.80 -4.30 6.33
CA GLY A 42 -14.49 -3.09 5.91
C GLY A 42 -14.47 -1.95 6.93
N GLU A 43 -13.89 -2.15 8.11
CA GLU A 43 -13.66 -1.12 9.13
C GLU A 43 -12.76 -0.01 8.58
N VAL A 44 -13.01 1.23 9.01
CA VAL A 44 -12.14 2.36 8.70
C VAL A 44 -11.04 2.44 9.73
N ILE A 45 -9.79 2.32 9.29
CA ILE A 45 -8.60 2.50 10.14
C ILE A 45 -8.02 3.90 9.93
N ARG A 46 -7.52 4.52 10.99
CA ARG A 46 -6.85 5.83 10.98
C ARG A 46 -5.49 5.75 11.64
N LEU A 47 -4.61 6.71 11.32
CA LEU A 47 -3.32 6.83 12.01
C LEU A 47 -3.50 6.98 13.53
N SER A 48 -4.54 7.70 13.97
CA SER A 48 -4.86 7.94 15.38
C SER A 48 -5.13 6.66 16.18
N ASP A 49 -5.56 5.59 15.52
CA ASP A 49 -5.92 4.32 16.19
C ASP A 49 -4.68 3.63 16.78
N PHE A 50 -3.48 4.04 16.33
CA PHE A 50 -2.19 3.56 16.81
C PHE A 50 -1.54 4.48 17.86
N LEU A 51 -2.23 5.51 18.34
CA LEU A 51 -1.69 6.43 19.33
C LEU A 51 -1.29 5.68 20.62
N GLY A 52 -0.10 5.99 21.16
CA GLY A 52 0.44 5.35 22.36
C GLY A 52 1.11 3.99 22.12
N LYS A 53 1.10 3.47 20.88
CA LYS A 53 1.95 2.33 20.50
C LYS A 53 3.38 2.82 20.27
N ALA A 54 4.36 2.12 20.85
CA ALA A 54 5.76 2.57 20.87
C ALA A 54 6.42 2.60 19.47
N HIS A 55 6.13 1.61 18.63
CA HIS A 55 6.67 1.49 17.28
C HIS A 55 5.56 1.09 16.33
N VAL A 56 5.26 1.97 15.37
CA VAL A 56 4.28 1.73 14.31
C VAL A 56 5.04 1.70 13.00
N ILE A 57 4.94 0.59 12.27
CA ILE A 57 5.51 0.42 10.93
C ILE A 57 4.35 0.36 9.95
N LEU A 58 4.42 1.17 8.89
CA LEU A 58 3.47 1.14 7.78
C LEU A 58 4.18 0.52 6.58
N GLU A 59 3.77 -0.70 6.24
CA GLU A 59 4.28 -1.41 5.07
C GLU A 59 3.24 -1.35 3.96
N PHE A 60 3.71 -1.00 2.76
CA PHE A 60 2.89 -1.01 1.56
C PHE A 60 3.37 -2.18 0.68
N GLY A 61 2.45 -3.04 0.26
CA GLY A 61 2.75 -4.10 -0.70
C GLY A 61 3.24 -3.53 -2.03
N SER A 62 3.94 -4.34 -2.83
CA SER A 62 4.35 -3.90 -4.17
C SER A 62 3.14 -3.77 -5.09
N ILE A 63 3.07 -2.67 -5.83
CA ILE A 63 2.32 -2.64 -7.09
C ILE A 63 3.06 -3.55 -8.08
N THR A 64 2.42 -4.67 -8.46
CA THR A 64 2.82 -5.49 -9.61
C THR A 64 2.08 -5.04 -10.85
#